data_AF-A0A945SIV0-F1
#
_entry.id   AF-A0A945SIV0-F1
#
_cell.length_a   1.000
_cell.length_b   1.000
_cell.length_c   1.000
_cell.angle_alpha   90.00
_cell.angle_beta   90.00
_cell.angle_gamma   90.00
#
_symmetry.space_group_name_H-M   'P 1'
#
loop_
_entity.id
_entity.type
_entity.pdbx_description
1 polymer ?
#
loop_
_entity_poly.entity_id
_entity_poly.type
_entity_poly.pdbx_seq_one_letter_code
_entity_poly.pdbx_strand_id
1 'polypeptide(L)'
;ELGLPQETARMLTLQTAFGAAKMALERPESSAELRRKVTSPGGTTEAAIGSFQQQQLEAIVTQAMNAARDRSIELADQLGKENP
;
A
#
# COMPACT_ATOMS: atom_id res chain seq x y z
N GLU A 1 -7.84 -4.65 -18.18
CA GLU A 1 -6.55 -4.26 -18.82
C GLU A 1 -5.55 -5.42 -18.74
N LEU A 2 -4.51 -5.42 -19.57
CA LEU A 2 -3.49 -6.48 -19.74
C LEU A 2 -4.00 -7.89 -20.16
N GLY A 3 -5.29 -8.05 -20.46
CA GLY A 3 -5.85 -9.24 -21.12
C GLY A 3 -6.37 -10.34 -20.17
N LEU A 4 -6.32 -10.16 -18.86
CA LEU A 4 -6.86 -11.14 -17.92
C LEU A 4 -8.40 -11.05 -17.78
N PRO A 5 -9.10 -12.20 -17.63
CA PRO A 5 -10.50 -12.20 -17.21
C PRO A 5 -10.66 -11.49 -15.86
N GLN A 6 -11.77 -10.76 -15.69
CA GLN A 6 -12.00 -9.94 -14.50
C GLN A 6 -11.92 -10.76 -13.20
N GLU A 7 -12.51 -11.95 -13.19
CA GLU A 7 -12.49 -12.83 -12.02
C GLU A 7 -11.06 -13.27 -11.65
N THR A 8 -10.27 -13.65 -12.66
CA THR A 8 -8.86 -14.02 -12.49
C THR A 8 -8.05 -12.85 -11.95
N ALA A 9 -8.20 -11.64 -12.55
CA ALA A 9 -7.52 -10.45 -12.09
C ALA A 9 -7.85 -10.14 -10.62
N ARG A 10 -9.13 -10.19 -10.26
CA ARG A 10 -9.59 -9.98 -8.87
C ARG A 10 -8.94 -10.98 -7.92
N MET A 11 -8.94 -12.27 -8.27
CA MET A 11 -8.37 -13.32 -7.43
C MET A 11 -6.86 -13.11 -7.23
N LEU A 12 -6.12 -12.83 -8.31
CA LEU A 12 -4.69 -12.57 -8.25
C LEU A 12 -4.38 -11.36 -7.37
N THR A 13 -5.09 -10.24 -7.55
CA THR A 13 -4.90 -9.03 -6.73
C THR A 13 -5.09 -9.32 -5.25
N LEU A 14 -6.17 -10.02 -4.87
CA LEU A 14 -6.45 -10.34 -3.46
C LEU A 14 -5.38 -11.26 -2.86
N GLN A 15 -4.96 -12.30 -3.59
CA GLN A 15 -3.92 -13.23 -3.12
C GLN A 15 -2.55 -12.55 -3.03
N THR A 16 -2.20 -11.68 -3.97
CA THR A 16 -0.95 -10.91 -3.92
C THR A 16 -0.91 -10.00 -2.70
N ALA A 17 -2.00 -9.25 -2.43
CA ALA A 17 -2.07 -8.37 -1.27
C ALA A 17 -2.00 -9.17 0.05
N PHE A 18 -2.75 -10.26 0.15
CA PHE A 18 -2.74 -11.15 1.30
C PHE A 18 -1.35 -11.76 1.54
N GLY A 19 -0.73 -12.31 0.50
CA GLY A 19 0.60 -12.93 0.60
C GLY A 19 1.68 -11.92 1.01
N ALA A 20 1.63 -10.70 0.47
CA ALA A 20 2.55 -9.63 0.84
C ALA A 20 2.40 -9.22 2.32
N ALA A 21 1.16 -9.02 2.80
CA ALA A 21 0.89 -8.70 4.20
C ALA A 21 1.32 -9.85 5.13
N LYS A 22 1.01 -11.09 4.77
CA LYS A 22 1.44 -12.28 5.52
C LYS A 22 2.96 -12.36 5.63
N MET A 23 3.69 -12.16 4.53
CA MET A 23 5.16 -12.13 4.55
C MET A 23 5.69 -11.04 5.48
N ALA A 24 5.12 -9.84 5.45
CA ALA A 24 5.55 -8.73 6.31
C ALA A 24 5.27 -8.98 7.81
N LEU A 25 4.28 -9.79 8.16
CA LEU A 25 3.95 -10.14 9.54
C LEU A 25 4.78 -11.31 10.07
N GLU A 26 5.09 -12.28 9.22
CA GLU A 26 5.73 -13.54 9.64
C GLU A 26 7.26 -13.52 9.55
N ARG A 27 7.83 -12.55 8.83
CA ARG A 27 9.27 -12.49 8.55
C ARG A 27 9.94 -11.40 9.38
N PRO A 28 11.17 -11.63 9.87
CA PRO A 28 11.92 -10.61 10.60
C PRO A 28 12.43 -9.47 9.69
N GLU A 29 12.51 -9.69 8.38
CA GLU A 29 12.95 -8.67 7.43
C GLU A 29 11.94 -7.52 7.29
N SER A 30 12.46 -6.31 7.13
CA SER A 30 11.64 -5.13 6.84
C SER A 30 10.92 -5.26 5.49
N SER A 31 9.82 -4.52 5.32
CA SER A 31 9.11 -4.45 4.02
C SER A 31 10.01 -3.98 2.88
N ALA A 32 10.99 -3.12 3.16
CA ALA A 32 11.96 -2.67 2.16
C ALA A 32 12.90 -3.81 1.71
N GLU A 33 13.35 -4.65 2.64
CA GLU A 33 14.18 -5.82 2.32
C GLU A 33 13.37 -6.89 1.57
N LEU A 34 12.15 -7.19 2.03
CA LEU A 34 11.25 -8.12 1.35
C LEU A 34 10.98 -7.68 -0.10
N ARG A 35 10.72 -6.39 -0.32
CA ARG A 35 10.57 -5.81 -1.67
C ARG A 35 11.84 -5.99 -2.51
N ARG A 36 13.01 -5.71 -1.95
CA ARG A 36 14.30 -5.88 -2.67
C ARG A 36 14.50 -7.33 -3.11
N LYS A 37 14.14 -8.32 -2.28
CA LYS A 37 14.28 -9.75 -2.60
C LYS A 37 13.45 -10.20 -3.81
N VAL A 38 12.37 -9.50 -4.15
CA VAL A 38 11.51 -9.79 -5.32
C VAL A 38 11.75 -8.85 -6.51
N THR A 39 12.79 -8.00 -6.41
CA THR A 39 13.12 -7.00 -7.44
C THR A 39 14.46 -7.36 -8.07
N SER A 40 14.44 -8.04 -9.21
CA SER A 40 15.65 -8.31 -9.98
C SER A 40 16.09 -7.09 -10.80
N PRO A 41 17.41 -6.83 -10.94
CA PRO A 41 17.92 -5.78 -11.82
C PRO A 41 17.45 -5.96 -13.26
N GLY A 42 16.92 -4.90 -13.88
CA GLY A 42 16.34 -4.90 -15.22
C GLY A 42 15.01 -5.67 -15.34
N GLY A 43 14.44 -6.12 -14.22
CA GLY A 43 13.22 -6.93 -14.20
C GLY A 43 11.92 -6.14 -14.31
N THR A 44 10.81 -6.86 -14.52
CA THR A 44 9.46 -6.26 -14.61
C THR A 44 9.02 -5.62 -13.29
N THR A 45 9.38 -6.22 -12.15
CA THR A 45 9.10 -5.65 -10.82
C THR A 45 9.85 -4.34 -10.61
N GLU A 46 11.11 -4.25 -11.05
CA GLU A 46 11.90 -3.03 -10.95
C GLU A 46 11.29 -1.90 -11.79
N ALA A 47 10.89 -2.19 -13.03
CA ALA A 47 10.22 -1.22 -13.88
C ALA A 47 8.89 -0.71 -13.28
N ALA A 48 8.09 -1.61 -12.70
CA ALA A 48 6.84 -1.23 -12.03
C ALA A 48 7.09 -0.34 -10.80
N ILE A 49 8.05 -0.71 -9.94
CA ILE A 49 8.43 0.09 -8.76
C ILE A 49 8.97 1.45 -9.19
N GLY A 50 9.81 1.51 -10.23
CA GLY A 50 10.34 2.76 -10.77
C GLY A 50 9.22 3.72 -11.21
N SER A 51 8.18 3.20 -11.86
CA SER A 51 6.99 4.00 -12.22
C SER A 51 6.26 4.53 -10.98
N PHE A 52 6.08 3.71 -9.94
CA PHE A 52 5.46 4.16 -8.68
C PHE A 52 6.28 5.27 -7.99
N GLN A 53 7.61 5.15 -8.01
CA GLN A 53 8.51 6.16 -7.43
C GLN A 53 8.48 7.47 -8.21
N GLN A 54 8.49 7.41 -9.55
CA GLN A 54 8.35 8.59 -10.39
C GLN A 54 7.02 9.32 -10.16
N GLN A 55 5.96 8.56 -9.90
CA GLN A 55 4.64 9.09 -9.54
C GLN A 55 4.50 9.46 -8.06
N GLN A 56 5.59 9.39 -7.29
CA GLN A 56 5.65 9.81 -5.88
C GLN A 56 4.62 9.10 -4.98
N LEU A 57 4.41 7.79 -5.21
CA LEU A 57 3.44 6.99 -4.45
C LEU A 57 3.63 7.10 -2.93
N GLU A 58 4.88 7.13 -2.45
CA GLU A 58 5.17 7.28 -1.01
C GLU A 58 4.60 8.59 -0.45
N ALA A 59 4.78 9.71 -1.16
CA ALA A 59 4.24 11.01 -0.76
C ALA A 59 2.71 11.02 -0.77
N ILE A 60 2.09 10.38 -1.77
CA ILE A 60 0.62 10.24 -1.86
C ILE A 60 0.08 9.51 -0.64
N VAL A 61 0.71 8.39 -0.26
CA VAL A 61 0.30 7.60 0.91
C VAL A 61 0.47 8.41 2.20
N THR A 62 1.61 9.09 2.39
CA THR A 62 1.84 9.95 3.55
C THR A 62 0.78 11.06 3.66
N GLN A 63 0.49 11.73 2.55
CA GLN A 63 -0.53 12.78 2.51
C GLN A 63 -1.92 12.24 2.87
N ALA A 64 -2.30 11.08 2.32
CA ALA A 64 -3.58 10.44 2.61
C ALA A 64 -3.71 10.07 4.10
N MET A 65 -2.65 9.53 4.70
CA MET A 65 -2.66 9.18 6.13
C MET A 65 -2.73 10.41 7.04
N ASN A 66 -2.07 11.51 6.67
CA ASN A 66 -2.19 12.77 7.40
C ASN A 66 -3.61 13.33 7.31
N ALA A 67 -4.22 13.33 6.12
CA ALA A 67 -5.61 13.78 5.95
C ALA A 67 -6.59 12.93 6.77
N ALA A 68 -6.39 11.61 6.81
CA ALA A 68 -7.19 10.72 7.64
C ALA A 68 -7.03 11.01 9.14
N ARG A 69 -5.80 11.26 9.61
CA ARG A 69 -5.51 11.65 11.00
C ARG A 69 -6.20 12.97 11.35
N ASP A 70 -6.01 14.00 10.53
CA ASP A 70 -6.53 15.34 10.80
C ASP A 70 -8.07 15.31 10.87
N ARG A 71 -8.71 14.56 9.97
CA ARG A 71 -10.15 14.33 10.02
C ARG A 71 -10.59 13.58 11.28
N SER A 72 -9.81 12.60 11.73
CA SER A 72 -10.11 11.88 12.97
C SER A 72 -10.08 12.80 14.20
N ILE A 73 -9.18 13.79 14.23
CA ILE A 73 -9.08 14.76 15.31
C ILE A 73 -10.29 15.71 15.29
N GLU A 74 -10.65 16.23 14.12
CA GLU A 74 -11.85 17.07 13.97
C GLU A 74 -13.11 16.38 14.47
N LEU A 75 -13.28 15.10 14.13
CA LEU A 75 -14.42 14.29 14.57
C LEU A 75 -14.44 14.10 16.09
N ALA A 76 -13.28 13.86 16.72
CA ALA A 76 -13.19 13.74 18.16
C ALA A 76 -13.54 15.05 18.88
N ASP A 77 -13.06 16.19 18.36
CA ASP A 77 -13.38 17.51 18.89
C ASP A 77 -14.86 17.87 18.74
N GLN A 78 -15.50 17.45 17.64
CA GLN A 78 -16.94 17.63 17.42
C GLN A 78 -17.75 16.82 18.45
N LEU A 79 -17.41 15.54 18.62
CA LEU A 79 -18.09 14.65 19.57
C LEU A 79 -17.92 15.13 21.02
N GLY A 80 -16.74 15.61 21.41
CA GLY A 80 -16.50 16.16 22.76
C GLY A 80 -17.23 17.48 23.03
N LYS A 81 -17.57 18.25 21.99
CA LYS A 81 -18.40 19.46 22.12
C LYS A 81 -19.90 19.16 22.18
N GLU A 82 -20.33 18.06 21.55
CA GLU A 82 -21.73 17.62 21.55
C GLU A 82 -22.13 16.83 22.82
N ASN A 83 -21.15 16.25 23.54
CA ASN A 83 -21.33 15.60 24.85
C ASN A 83 -20.33 16.16 25.88
N PRO A 84 -20.61 17.35 26.50
CA PRO A 84 -19.74 17.96 27.49
C PRO A 84 -19.65 17.22 28.82
#